data_AF-A0A0A9ESQ3-F1
#
_entry.id   AF-A0A0A9ESQ3-F1
#
_cell.length_a   1.000
_cell.length_b   1.000
_cell.length_c   1.000
_cell.angle_alpha   90.00
_cell.angle_beta   90.00
_cell.angle_gamma   90.00
#
_symmetry.space_group_name_H-M   'P 1'
#
loop_
_entity.id
_entity.type
_entity.pdbx_description
1 polymer ?
#
loop_
_entity_poly.entity_id
_entity_poly.type
_entity_poly.pdbx_seq_one_letter_code
_entity_poly.pdbx_strand_id
1 'polypeptide(L)'
;MKYCDIFRGEWVPDPEAPYYNHKTCHMIQEHQNCLKYGRPDLGFLKWRWRPSGCELPRFDPLQFLQFVRGKSLAFVGDSLARNHMQSLLCLLSQVCNPHCTTILVCRGKKKICCVFCSDN
;
A
#
# COMPACT_ATOMS: atom_id res chain seq x y z
N MET A 1 -4.54 -5.01 -29.42
CA MET A 1 -4.34 -4.93 -27.94
C MET A 1 -5.73 -4.85 -27.31
N LYS A 2 -6.14 -5.86 -26.54
CA LYS A 2 -7.48 -5.85 -25.91
C LYS A 2 -7.47 -4.84 -24.77
N TYR A 3 -8.47 -3.97 -24.75
CA TYR A 3 -8.69 -3.04 -23.64
C TYR A 3 -9.03 -3.83 -22.38
N CYS A 4 -8.24 -3.67 -21.31
CA CYS A 4 -8.57 -4.22 -20.00
C CYS A 4 -9.22 -3.13 -19.15
N ASP A 5 -10.52 -3.28 -18.91
CA ASP A 5 -11.24 -2.46 -17.94
C ASP A 5 -10.93 -2.96 -16.52
N ILE A 6 -10.03 -2.27 -15.83
CA ILE A 6 -9.62 -2.65 -14.46
C ILE A 6 -10.72 -2.41 -13.42
N PHE A 7 -11.79 -1.69 -13.77
CA PHE A 7 -12.91 -1.39 -12.87
C PHE A 7 -14.03 -2.43 -12.96
N ARG A 8 -13.99 -3.35 -13.94
CA ARG A 8 -14.95 -4.44 -14.10
C ARG A 8 -14.30 -5.79 -13.80
N GLY A 9 -14.85 -6.48 -12.81
CA GLY A 9 -14.28 -7.72 -12.31
C GLY A 9 -15.05 -8.24 -11.11
N GLU A 10 -14.38 -9.10 -10.37
CA GLU A 10 -14.92 -9.73 -9.18
C GLU A 10 -13.86 -9.84 -8.08
N TRP A 11 -14.32 -9.94 -6.85
CA TRP A 11 -13.46 -10.29 -5.73
C TRP A 11 -13.26 -11.80 -5.70
N VAL A 12 -12.01 -12.25 -5.64
CA VAL A 12 -11.64 -13.66 -5.54
C VAL A 12 -10.80 -13.90 -4.29
N PRO A 13 -10.88 -15.10 -3.67
CA PRO A 13 -10.00 -15.46 -2.57
C PRO A 13 -8.52 -15.46 -3.00
N ASP A 14 -7.65 -14.87 -2.18
CA ASP A 14 -6.19 -14.87 -2.36
C ASP A 14 -5.51 -15.54 -1.16
N PRO A 15 -4.97 -16.77 -1.32
CA PRO A 15 -4.25 -17.48 -0.26
C PRO A 15 -2.97 -16.78 0.20
N GLU A 16 -2.38 -15.91 -0.62
CA GLU A 16 -1.12 -15.23 -0.32
C GLU A 16 -1.32 -13.90 0.43
N ALA A 17 -2.56 -13.44 0.56
CA ALA A 17 -2.90 -12.27 1.34
C ALA A 17 -2.97 -12.61 2.86
N PRO A 18 -2.69 -11.64 3.76
CA PRO A 18 -2.45 -10.22 3.51
C PRO A 18 -0.99 -9.86 3.20
N TYR A 19 -0.79 -8.83 2.36
CA TYR A 19 0.53 -8.34 1.96
C TYR A 19 1.27 -7.53 3.05
N TYR A 20 0.55 -7.11 4.09
CA TYR A 20 1.11 -6.52 5.30
C TYR A 20 0.18 -6.82 6.48
N ASN A 21 0.72 -6.80 7.69
CA ASN A 21 -0.04 -6.96 8.92
C ASN A 21 0.22 -5.82 9.91
N HIS A 22 -0.55 -5.81 11.00
CA HIS A 22 -0.44 -4.79 12.05
C HIS A 22 0.91 -4.77 12.79
N LYS A 23 1.69 -5.85 12.70
CA LYS A 23 3.02 -5.96 13.31
C LYS A 23 4.11 -5.46 12.36
N THR A 24 3.96 -5.70 11.06
CA THR A 24 4.93 -5.34 10.02
C THR A 24 4.79 -3.89 9.54
N CYS A 25 3.64 -3.25 9.77
CA CYS A 25 3.41 -1.87 9.38
C CYS A 25 3.02 -0.98 10.55
N HIS A 26 3.86 0.01 10.85
CA HIS A 26 3.62 1.01 11.90
C HIS A 26 2.81 2.23 11.43
N MET A 27 2.45 2.31 10.14
CA MET A 27 1.69 3.44 9.56
C MET A 27 0.17 3.32 9.75
N ILE A 28 -0.31 2.15 10.18
CA ILE A 28 -1.73 1.90 10.47
C ILE A 28 -2.11 2.70 11.71
N GLN A 29 -3.06 3.62 11.58
CA GLN A 29 -3.56 4.38 12.73
C GLN A 29 -4.27 3.46 13.71
N GLU A 30 -4.15 3.78 15.00
CA GLU A 30 -4.70 2.95 16.06
C GLU A 30 -6.19 2.63 15.83
N HIS A 31 -7.03 3.64 15.59
CA HIS A 31 -8.46 3.47 15.32
C HIS A 31 -8.81 2.68 14.04
N GLN A 32 -7.82 2.35 13.20
CA GLN A 32 -7.99 1.54 11.98
C GLN A 32 -7.48 0.10 12.18
N ASN A 33 -6.88 -0.21 13.32
CA ASN A 33 -6.29 -1.50 13.60
C ASN A 33 -7.37 -2.48 14.13
N CYS A 34 -8.19 -3.00 13.22
CA CYS A 34 -9.26 -3.93 13.56
C CYS A 34 -8.77 -5.19 14.30
N LEU A 35 -7.56 -5.67 13.99
CA LEU A 35 -6.97 -6.84 14.64
C LEU A 35 -6.59 -6.54 16.10
N LYS A 36 -6.01 -5.37 16.36
CA LYS A 36 -5.69 -4.91 17.73
C LYS A 36 -6.95 -4.79 18.58
N TYR A 37 -8.07 -4.37 17.98
CA TYR A 37 -9.36 -4.23 18.67
C TYR A 37 -10.22 -5.51 18.65
N GLY A 38 -9.61 -6.67 18.41
CA GLY A 38 -10.23 -7.96 18.70
C GLY A 38 -11.23 -8.45 17.64
N ARG A 39 -11.16 -7.94 16.40
CA ARG A 39 -11.96 -8.52 15.31
C ARG A 39 -11.60 -10.00 15.11
N PRO A 40 -12.54 -10.95 15.29
CA PRO A 40 -12.24 -12.37 15.29
C PRO A 40 -12.14 -12.98 13.89
N ASP A 41 -12.81 -12.39 12.89
CA ASP A 41 -12.77 -12.88 11.52
C ASP A 41 -11.57 -12.31 10.75
N LEU A 42 -10.78 -13.18 10.12
CA LEU A 42 -9.64 -12.80 9.27
C LEU A 42 -9.93 -12.96 7.78
N GLY A 43 -11.13 -13.44 7.42
CA GLY A 43 -11.50 -13.73 6.02
C GLY A 43 -11.49 -12.48 5.13
N PHE A 44 -11.76 -11.30 5.71
CA PHE A 44 -11.75 -10.03 4.97
C PHE A 44 -10.38 -9.66 4.40
N LEU A 45 -9.28 -10.20 4.96
CA LEU A 45 -7.91 -9.96 4.50
C LEU A 45 -7.53 -10.83 3.30
N LYS A 46 -8.32 -11.85 2.97
CA LYS A 46 -7.98 -12.89 1.98
C LYS A 46 -8.66 -12.67 0.63
N TRP A 47 -8.90 -11.42 0.26
CA TRP A 47 -9.59 -11.07 -0.99
C TRP A 47 -8.69 -10.24 -1.90
N ARG A 48 -8.73 -10.56 -3.19
CA ARG A 48 -8.06 -9.81 -4.26
C ARG A 48 -9.05 -9.47 -5.35
N TRP A 49 -8.95 -8.26 -5.89
CA TRP A 49 -9.72 -7.84 -7.06
C TRP A 49 -9.15 -8.46 -8.33
N ARG A 50 -10.01 -9.12 -9.14
CA ARG A 50 -9.65 -9.72 -10.43
C ARG A 50 -10.49 -9.11 -11.56
N PRO A 51 -9.89 -8.28 -12.44
CA PRO A 51 -10.58 -7.80 -13.63
C PRO A 51 -10.99 -8.94 -14.57
N SER A 52 -12.13 -8.81 -15.25
CA SER A 52 -12.65 -9.87 -16.13
C SER A 52 -11.84 -10.05 -17.43
N GLY A 53 -11.11 -9.01 -17.85
CA GLY A 53 -10.42 -8.97 -19.14
C GLY A 53 -8.90 -9.13 -19.10
N CYS A 54 -8.29 -9.15 -17.90
CA CYS A 54 -6.86 -9.33 -17.73
C CYS A 54 -6.49 -9.70 -16.29
N GLU A 55 -5.27 -10.18 -16.11
CA GLU A 55 -4.69 -10.37 -14.78
C GLU A 55 -3.86 -9.15 -14.37
N LEU A 56 -4.15 -8.62 -13.19
CA LEU A 56 -3.29 -7.59 -12.60
C LEU A 56 -2.05 -8.26 -12.02
N PRO A 57 -0.84 -7.75 -12.35
CA PRO A 57 0.38 -8.22 -11.71
C PRO A 57 0.33 -7.90 -10.21
N ARG A 58 1.04 -8.70 -9.41
CA ARG A 58 1.19 -8.40 -7.99
C ARG A 58 1.98 -7.12 -7.81
N PHE A 59 1.66 -6.41 -6.74
CA PHE A 59 2.40 -5.20 -6.38
C PHE A 59 3.82 -5.57 -5.95
N ASP A 60 4.81 -5.07 -6.67
CA ASP A 60 6.22 -5.17 -6.30
C ASP A 60 6.68 -3.83 -5.69
N PRO A 61 6.94 -3.79 -4.37
CA PRO A 61 7.41 -2.59 -3.70
C PRO A 61 8.72 -2.04 -4.27
N LEU A 62 9.68 -2.89 -4.66
CA LEU A 62 10.98 -2.47 -5.20
C LEU A 62 10.80 -1.84 -6.58
N GLN A 63 10.01 -2.46 -7.44
CA GLN A 63 9.73 -1.93 -8.77
C GLN A 63 9.00 -0.57 -8.69
N PHE A 64 8.03 -0.44 -7.78
CA PHE A 64 7.34 0.82 -7.55
C PHE A 64 8.32 1.92 -7.12
N LEU A 65 9.19 1.60 -6.15
CA LEU A 65 10.21 2.52 -5.65
C LEU A 65 11.18 2.99 -6.74
N GLN A 66 11.64 2.08 -7.60
CA GLN A 66 12.45 2.44 -8.77
C GLN A 66 11.70 3.37 -9.73
N PHE A 67 10.41 3.10 -9.98
CA PHE A 67 9.58 3.91 -10.87
C PHE A 67 9.36 5.35 -10.36
N VAL A 68 9.25 5.52 -9.04
CA VAL A 68 9.08 6.84 -8.40
C VAL A 68 10.40 7.51 -8.00
N ARG A 69 11.55 6.91 -8.32
CA ARG A 69 12.86 7.49 -8.03
C ARG A 69 13.00 8.88 -8.65
N GLY A 70 13.41 9.85 -7.83
CA GLY A 70 13.55 11.25 -8.24
C GLY A 70 12.23 12.01 -8.45
N LYS A 71 11.07 11.38 -8.14
CA LYS A 71 9.74 12.00 -8.24
C LYS A 71 9.16 12.23 -6.85
N SER A 72 8.33 13.25 -6.71
CA SER A 72 7.52 13.49 -5.51
C SER A 72 6.10 13.02 -5.74
N LEU A 73 5.56 12.17 -4.87
CA LEU A 73 4.17 11.71 -4.89
C LEU A 73 3.38 12.44 -3.81
N ALA A 74 2.19 12.93 -4.12
CA ALA A 74 1.32 13.59 -3.15
C ALA A 74 -0.10 13.03 -3.25
N PHE A 75 -0.70 12.74 -2.09
CA PHE A 75 -2.09 12.33 -1.99
C PHE A 75 -2.92 13.55 -1.56
N VAL A 76 -3.79 14.01 -2.45
CA VAL A 76 -4.67 15.16 -2.21
C VAL A 76 -6.10 14.67 -2.14
N GLY A 77 -6.74 14.85 -0.99
CA GLY A 77 -8.10 14.41 -0.75
C GLY A 77 -8.44 14.38 0.74
N ASP A 78 -9.48 13.64 1.06
CA ASP A 78 -10.09 13.54 2.39
C ASP A 78 -9.45 12.45 3.27
N SER A 79 -10.24 11.86 4.16
CA SER A 79 -9.84 10.71 4.97
C SER A 79 -9.55 9.46 4.14
N LEU A 80 -10.26 9.22 3.04
CA LEU A 80 -10.06 8.05 2.18
C LEU A 80 -8.72 8.15 1.44
N ALA A 81 -8.39 9.33 0.92
CA ALA A 81 -7.08 9.57 0.30
C ALA A 81 -5.92 9.33 1.28
N ARG A 82 -6.11 9.71 2.56
CA ARG A 82 -5.15 9.40 3.63
C ARG A 82 -5.02 7.89 3.87
N ASN A 83 -6.14 7.16 3.88
CA ASN A 83 -6.12 5.72 4.08
C ASN A 83 -5.39 4.98 2.94
N HIS A 84 -5.60 5.41 1.69
CA HIS A 84 -4.90 4.85 0.53
C HIS A 84 -3.39 5.10 0.62
N MET A 85 -3.00 6.32 1.00
CA MET A 85 -1.61 6.67 1.23
C MET A 85 -0.97 5.77 2.30
N GLN A 86 -1.62 5.58 3.44
CA GLN A 86 -1.11 4.73 4.52
C GLN A 86 -0.99 3.26 4.12
N SER A 87 -1.96 2.73 3.37
CA SER A 87 -1.89 1.37 2.84
C SER A 87 -0.70 1.18 1.89
N LEU A 88 -0.45 2.16 1.00
CA LEU A 88 0.74 2.15 0.15
C LEU A 88 2.03 2.16 0.97
N LEU A 89 2.12 3.01 2.00
CA LEU A 89 3.30 3.04 2.86
C LEU A 89 3.56 1.68 3.55
N CYS A 90 2.52 0.95 3.94
CA CYS A 90 2.65 -0.38 4.53
C CYS A 90 3.16 -1.45 3.55
N LEU A 91 2.82 -1.32 2.27
CA LEU A 91 3.35 -2.19 1.22
C LEU A 91 4.83 -1.89 0.98
N LEU A 92 5.21 -0.61 0.98
CA LEU A 92 6.59 -0.18 0.78
C LEU A 92 7.49 -0.51 1.97
N SER A 93 6.97 -0.48 3.19
CA SER A 93 7.75 -0.79 4.40
C SER A 93 8.23 -2.25 4.48
N GLN A 94 7.71 -3.15 3.64
CA GLN A 94 8.16 -4.55 3.60
C GLN A 94 9.59 -4.69 3.05
N VAL A 95 10.03 -3.75 2.21
CA VAL A 95 11.35 -3.79 1.56
C VAL A 95 12.26 -2.64 2.02
N CYS A 96 11.71 -1.61 2.65
CA CYS A 96 12.47 -0.47 3.18
C CYS A 96 12.90 -0.71 4.62
N ASN A 97 14.21 -0.66 4.88
CA ASN A 97 14.79 -0.74 6.23
C ASN A 97 14.34 0.47 7.09
N PRO A 98 13.90 0.27 8.34
CA PRO A 98 13.48 1.35 9.26
C PRO A 98 14.52 2.46 9.46
N HIS A 99 15.80 2.21 9.20
CA HIS A 99 16.86 3.22 9.30
C HIS A 99 17.00 4.15 8.10
N CYS A 100 16.36 3.86 6.97
CA CYS A 100 16.73 4.42 5.69
C CYS A 100 15.63 5.24 4.99
N THR A 101 14.39 5.23 5.49
CA THR A 101 13.32 5.98 4.84
C THR A 101 12.60 6.88 5.84
N THR A 102 13.04 8.14 5.91
CA THR A 102 12.17 9.21 6.39
C THR A 102 11.14 9.47 5.30
N ILE A 103 10.02 8.75 5.35
CA ILE A 103 8.82 9.12 4.59
C ILE A 103 8.30 10.40 5.24
N LEU A 104 8.81 11.55 4.82
CA LEU A 104 8.36 12.83 5.36
C LEU A 104 6.93 13.05 4.87
N VAL A 105 5.97 12.80 5.76
CA VAL A 105 4.62 13.35 5.65
C VAL A 105 4.72 14.82 6.02
N CYS A 106 4.93 15.69 5.03
CA CYS A 106 5.00 17.13 5.28
C CYS A 106 3.71 17.59 5.98
N ARG A 107 3.83 18.02 7.25
CA ARG A 107 2.72 18.69 7.96
C ARG A 107 2.31 19.92 7.15
N GLY A 108 1.02 20.03 6.83
CA GLY A 108 0.43 21.19 6.13
C GLY A 108 0.09 20.98 4.64
N LYS A 109 0.70 20.02 3.94
CA LYS A 109 0.27 19.45 2.65
C LYS A 109 0.86 18.04 2.57
N LYS A 110 0.03 16.99 2.66
CA LYS A 110 0.42 15.58 2.82
C LYS A 110 1.16 15.03 1.59
N LYS A 111 2.41 15.45 1.42
CA LYS A 111 3.36 14.91 0.44
C LYS A 111 3.97 13.63 0.99
N ILE A 112 4.24 12.67 0.11
CA ILE A 112 5.12 11.54 0.38
C ILE A 112 6.48 11.91 -0.22
N CYS A 113 7.41 12.34 0.62
CA CYS A 113 8.81 12.43 0.21
C CYS A 113 9.51 11.13 0.63
N CYS A 114 9.76 10.25 -0.33
CA CYS A 114 10.64 9.11 -0.11
C CYS A 114 12.09 9.58 -0.29
N VAL A 115 12.85 9.67 0.81
CA VAL A 115 14.30 9.72 0.73
C VAL A 115 14.77 8.27 0.60
N PHE A 116 15.31 7.93 -0.57
CA PHE A 116 16.01 6.67 -0.79
C PHE A 116 17.42 6.81 -0.21
N CYS A 117 17.88 5.90 0.68
CA CYS A 117 19.33 5.71 0.72
C CYS A 117 19.71 5.04 -0.59
N SER A 118 20.61 5.68 -1.33
CA SER A 118 21.54 4.90 -2.13
C SER A 118 22.33 4.02 -1.15
N ASP A 119 22.22 2.70 -1.28
CA ASP A 119 23.36 1.86 -0.94
C ASP A 119 24.28 1.88 -2.16
N ASN A 120 25.38 2.63 -2.03
CA ASN A 120 26.48 2.86 -3.00
C ASN A 120 26.10 3.55 -4.33
#